data_AF-A0A964FH58-F1
#
_entry.id   AF-A0A964FH58-F1
#
_cell.length_a   1.000
_cell.length_b   1.000
_cell.length_c   1.000
_cell.angle_alpha   90.00
_cell.angle_beta   90.00
_cell.angle_gamma   90.00
#
_symmetry.space_group_name_H-M   'P 1'
#
loop_
_entity.id
_entity.type
_entity.pdbx_description
1 polymer ?
#
loop_
_entity_poly.entity_id
_entity_poly.type
_entity_poly.pdbx_seq_one_letter_code
_entity_poly.pdbx_strand_id
1 'polypeptide(L)'
;MPIEWSKFDERGLARHVIPELPTSFQLPSQVNRLELIHWVDYRQLLEEIYNALKVKNIKYALEPFNSESNTQLIRTPQEILGNYNEGTCLDLAVLFCGICLACDLLPLLIILEGHALAAVSMLHQRKEWKNSTDEEREKARKLFQDKPLDNHEQLQELISSGDFLPIECTGFVSSFSTLSENMPEGIGRTEQGFLSFERAIEAGKEQLNRSGRKLKFSLDIAITHEYWKIKPLTIQYSETKNIKSPSIYKALPKLFRVLNRDELSRQKNLFRSILIIGFICFILSTAFNILSYDFLSSDYSRPWREWHPIRYIGSIEINAVWGDIIIEIIRNILLTIGAVFLIGKVFIYETFLFLRLRQPSVNEIKLLNCFYVIGTFLLILAVLGIGIYHFDFAPNELMKKYPQYINMNDFKQYYYPYRYYVLYSFINIIIIGIPTFLITLYAALNNIYKIYKIKKFFSIVLNSIRSNEQDLDKCESVKNKFQELNSNLLEMFNHYSIPVLFMTLVITFEYTLAKITLSNSGEIWTWICYGLILLILLIISIIYFLYGNFTIKTRNYLVQVRCKDNDIYNFKHHNNTTQFIKDILNNSYGYRLAFINLFIIFIFEIINSSNMVDILLKN
;
A
#
# COMPACT_ATOMS: atom_id res chain seq x y z
N MET A 1 31.27 15.38 0.82
CA MET A 1 32.67 15.58 0.44
C MET A 1 33.31 14.21 0.33
N PRO A 2 34.15 13.98 -0.68
CA PRO A 2 34.89 12.73 -0.83
C PRO A 2 35.68 12.42 0.44
N ILE A 3 35.81 11.14 0.76
CA ILE A 3 36.45 10.69 1.99
C ILE A 3 37.76 10.03 1.63
N GLU A 4 38.82 10.43 2.31
CA GLU A 4 40.16 9.93 2.09
C GLU A 4 40.31 8.47 2.53
N TRP A 5 40.97 7.68 1.69
CA TRP A 5 41.40 6.33 1.96
C TRP A 5 42.92 6.23 1.79
N SER A 6 43.61 5.63 2.77
CA SER A 6 45.04 5.32 2.66
C SER A 6 45.23 4.00 1.90
N LYS A 7 46.04 4.02 0.83
CA LYS A 7 46.34 2.84 0.02
C LYS A 7 47.09 1.75 0.81
N PHE A 8 47.67 2.09 1.97
CA PHE A 8 48.30 1.13 2.89
C PHE A 8 47.29 0.44 3.83
N ASP A 9 46.08 1.02 4.02
CA ASP A 9 45.00 0.43 4.82
C ASP A 9 44.02 -0.32 3.90
N GLU A 10 44.48 -1.44 3.35
CA GLU A 10 43.68 -2.29 2.44
C GLU A 10 42.34 -2.68 3.07
N ARG A 11 42.35 -3.04 4.35
CA ARG A 11 41.13 -3.43 5.09
C ARG A 11 40.21 -2.23 5.30
N GLY A 12 40.78 -1.06 5.58
CA GLY A 12 40.07 0.19 5.78
C GLY A 12 39.24 0.64 4.59
N LEU A 13 39.58 0.19 3.37
CA LEU A 13 38.78 0.45 2.17
C LEU A 13 37.32 -0.01 2.34
N ALA A 14 37.09 -1.11 3.08
CA ALA A 14 35.76 -1.62 3.36
C ALA A 14 34.87 -0.63 4.12
N ARG A 15 35.44 0.38 4.82
CA ARG A 15 34.66 1.42 5.49
C ARG A 15 33.87 2.28 4.49
N HIS A 16 34.33 2.39 3.25
CA HIS A 16 33.66 3.16 2.21
C HIS A 16 32.48 2.43 1.58
N VAL A 17 32.37 1.11 1.76
CA VAL A 17 31.23 0.32 1.31
C VAL A 17 30.07 0.48 2.29
N ILE A 18 29.04 1.22 1.89
CA ILE A 18 27.90 1.57 2.76
C ILE A 18 26.76 0.58 2.48
N PRO A 19 26.36 -0.27 3.46
CA PRO A 19 25.39 -1.35 3.25
C PRO A 19 23.93 -0.88 3.30
N GLU A 20 23.67 0.42 3.10
CA GLU A 20 22.35 1.01 2.99
C GLU A 20 22.08 1.47 1.54
N LEU A 21 20.82 1.33 1.09
CA LEU A 21 20.43 1.86 -0.22
C LEU A 21 20.48 3.39 -0.18
N PRO A 22 21.18 4.04 -1.12
CA PRO A 22 21.15 5.49 -1.25
C PRO A 22 19.72 5.98 -1.49
N THR A 23 19.33 7.10 -0.90
CA THR A 23 17.96 7.66 -1.05
C THR A 23 17.63 8.04 -2.50
N SER A 24 18.64 8.38 -3.31
CA SER A 24 18.52 8.66 -4.73
C SER A 24 18.46 7.38 -5.60
N PHE A 25 18.70 6.21 -5.02
CA PHE A 25 18.65 4.93 -5.73
C PHE A 25 17.34 4.21 -5.44
N GLN A 26 16.64 3.80 -6.51
CA GLN A 26 15.44 2.98 -6.43
C GLN A 26 15.57 1.86 -7.45
N LEU A 27 15.29 0.64 -7.02
CA LEU A 27 15.07 -0.47 -7.94
C LEU A 27 13.75 -0.22 -8.70
N PRO A 28 13.60 -0.74 -9.93
CA PRO A 28 12.35 -0.63 -10.67
C PRO A 28 11.16 -1.10 -9.84
N SER A 29 9.99 -0.46 -9.98
CA SER A 29 8.81 -0.75 -9.17
C SER A 29 8.30 -2.20 -9.29
N GLN A 30 8.67 -2.89 -10.37
CA GLN A 30 8.35 -4.29 -10.63
C GLN A 30 9.29 -5.26 -9.88
N VAL A 31 10.45 -4.77 -9.44
CA VAL A 31 11.49 -5.52 -8.74
C VAL A 31 11.17 -5.46 -7.25
N ASN A 32 10.28 -6.34 -6.80
CA ASN A 32 10.12 -6.55 -5.36
C ASN A 32 11.36 -7.30 -4.86
N ARG A 33 12.27 -6.57 -4.20
CA ARG A 33 13.49 -7.13 -3.62
C ARG A 33 13.23 -8.40 -2.79
N LEU A 34 12.11 -8.46 -2.06
CA LEU A 34 11.80 -9.64 -1.25
C LEU A 34 11.31 -10.83 -2.09
N GLU A 35 10.72 -10.58 -3.25
CA GLU A 35 10.34 -11.62 -4.19
C GLU A 35 11.59 -12.13 -4.93
N LEU A 36 12.46 -11.26 -5.46
CA LEU A 36 13.67 -11.71 -6.16
C LEU A 36 14.72 -12.41 -5.28
N ILE A 37 14.68 -12.22 -3.97
CA ILE A 37 15.50 -13.01 -3.04
C ILE A 37 14.94 -14.45 -2.86
N HIS A 38 13.64 -14.63 -3.10
CA HIS A 38 12.98 -15.94 -3.07
C HIS A 38 12.99 -16.65 -4.43
N TRP A 39 13.13 -15.91 -5.52
CA TRP A 39 13.28 -16.45 -6.87
C TRP A 39 14.78 -16.58 -7.11
N VAL A 40 15.27 -17.81 -7.22
CA VAL A 40 16.70 -18.24 -7.19
C VAL A 40 17.61 -17.58 -8.27
N ASP A 41 17.13 -16.57 -9.01
CA ASP A 41 17.87 -15.90 -10.07
C ASP A 41 18.59 -14.63 -9.59
N TYR A 42 19.70 -14.81 -8.88
CA TYR A 42 20.57 -13.71 -8.46
C TYR A 42 21.13 -12.90 -9.62
N ARG A 43 21.27 -13.56 -10.79
CA ARG A 43 21.80 -12.94 -11.99
C ARG A 43 20.83 -11.89 -12.51
N GLN A 44 19.53 -12.20 -12.54
CA GLN A 44 18.51 -11.24 -12.91
C GLN A 44 18.49 -10.04 -11.95
N LEU A 45 18.60 -10.26 -10.63
CA LEU A 45 18.66 -9.15 -9.67
C LEU A 45 19.91 -8.27 -9.89
N LEU A 46 21.06 -8.87 -10.20
CA LEU A 46 22.28 -8.13 -10.52
C LEU A 46 22.13 -7.30 -11.80
N GLU A 47 21.50 -7.87 -12.83
CA GLU A 47 21.19 -7.17 -14.07
C GLU A 47 20.28 -5.97 -13.82
N GLU A 48 19.24 -6.12 -12.99
CA GLU A 48 18.34 -5.02 -12.61
C GLU A 48 19.05 -3.93 -11.80
N ILE A 49 19.95 -4.29 -10.88
CA ILE A 49 20.78 -3.32 -10.15
C ILE A 49 21.68 -2.55 -11.14
N TYR A 50 22.33 -3.26 -12.03
CA TYR A 50 23.22 -2.69 -13.04
C TYR A 50 22.47 -1.73 -13.97
N ASN A 51 21.31 -2.15 -14.48
CA ASN A 51 20.47 -1.34 -15.35
C ASN A 51 19.89 -0.11 -14.61
N ALA A 52 19.49 -0.27 -13.35
CA ALA A 52 19.04 0.86 -12.52
C ALA A 52 20.15 1.91 -12.33
N LEU A 53 21.42 1.48 -12.16
CA LEU A 53 22.57 2.39 -12.09
C LEU A 53 22.86 3.06 -13.44
N LYS A 54 22.74 2.33 -14.56
CA LYS A 54 22.91 2.87 -15.91
C LYS A 54 21.97 4.05 -16.19
N VAL A 55 20.72 3.97 -15.74
CA VAL A 55 19.72 5.04 -15.90
C VAL A 55 20.05 6.29 -15.05
N LYS A 56 20.94 6.20 -14.07
CA LYS A 56 21.39 7.37 -13.28
C LYS A 56 22.31 8.30 -14.06
N ASN A 57 22.70 7.95 -15.28
CA ASN A 57 23.51 8.77 -16.17
C ASN A 57 24.80 9.28 -15.51
N ILE A 58 25.45 8.39 -14.77
CA ILE A 58 26.73 8.67 -14.12
C ILE A 58 27.80 8.79 -15.22
N LYS A 59 28.71 9.73 -15.09
CA LYS A 59 29.85 9.97 -15.97
C LYS A 59 31.11 9.39 -15.35
N TYR A 60 31.95 8.77 -16.16
CA TYR A 60 33.28 8.42 -15.69
C TYR A 60 34.09 9.70 -15.43
N ALA A 61 34.72 9.79 -14.27
CA ALA A 61 35.61 10.90 -13.91
C ALA A 61 36.97 10.39 -13.46
N LEU A 62 37.99 11.22 -13.65
CA LEU A 62 39.31 10.98 -13.08
C LEU A 62 39.27 11.13 -11.55
N GLU A 63 40.29 10.57 -10.91
CA GLU A 63 40.52 10.76 -9.49
C GLU A 63 40.61 12.26 -9.17
N PRO A 64 39.93 12.75 -8.12
CA PRO A 64 40.13 14.12 -7.67
C PRO A 64 41.61 14.35 -7.38
N PHE A 65 42.12 15.53 -7.76
CA PHE A 65 43.51 15.87 -7.49
C PHE A 65 43.80 15.74 -5.98
N ASN A 66 44.85 14.98 -5.67
CA ASN A 66 45.38 14.82 -4.33
C ASN A 66 46.90 14.98 -4.41
N SER A 67 47.46 15.84 -3.54
CA SER A 67 48.91 16.05 -3.48
C SER A 67 49.67 14.83 -2.94
N GLU A 68 48.98 13.94 -2.23
CA GLU A 68 49.57 12.74 -1.65
C GLU A 68 49.30 11.52 -2.53
N SER A 69 50.37 10.91 -3.06
CA SER A 69 50.26 9.71 -3.93
C SER A 69 49.75 8.46 -3.20
N ASN A 70 49.89 8.43 -1.88
CA ASN A 70 49.58 7.31 -1.01
C ASN A 70 48.13 7.28 -0.52
N THR A 71 47.33 8.29 -0.85
CA THR A 71 45.92 8.35 -0.48
C THR A 71 45.05 8.63 -1.69
N GLN A 72 43.78 8.24 -1.62
CA GLN A 72 42.81 8.45 -2.68
C GLN A 72 41.49 8.92 -2.07
N LEU A 73 40.91 9.95 -2.67
CA LEU A 73 39.60 10.45 -2.30
C LEU A 73 38.51 9.58 -2.94
N ILE A 74 37.65 8.99 -2.13
CA ILE A 74 36.52 8.16 -2.57
C ILE A 74 35.23 8.94 -2.39
N ARG A 75 34.46 9.11 -3.47
CA ARG A 75 33.16 9.79 -3.47
C ARG A 75 32.13 8.96 -2.71
N THR A 76 31.26 9.63 -1.97
CA THR A 76 30.13 8.99 -1.29
C THR A 76 29.02 8.62 -2.28
N PRO A 77 28.13 7.66 -1.97
CA PRO A 77 26.99 7.34 -2.81
C PRO A 77 26.13 8.55 -3.20
N GLN A 78 26.00 9.54 -2.32
CA GLN A 78 25.24 10.75 -2.61
C GLN A 78 25.96 11.71 -3.57
N GLU A 79 27.28 11.69 -3.62
CA GLU A 79 28.04 12.45 -4.61
C GLU A 79 27.98 11.77 -5.98
N ILE A 80 28.09 10.44 -6.00
CA ILE A 80 28.03 9.63 -7.23
C ILE A 80 26.63 9.64 -7.85
N LEU A 81 25.56 9.61 -7.03
CA LEU A 81 24.17 9.50 -7.50
C LEU A 81 23.35 10.80 -7.35
N GLY A 82 23.98 11.88 -6.91
CA GLY A 82 23.32 13.16 -6.61
C GLY A 82 23.61 14.21 -7.66
N ASN A 83 24.25 15.31 -7.24
CA ASN A 83 24.36 16.52 -8.06
C ASN A 83 25.41 16.39 -9.17
N TYR A 84 26.50 15.66 -8.94
CA TYR A 84 27.61 15.59 -9.89
C TYR A 84 27.49 14.42 -10.87
N ASN A 85 26.84 13.33 -10.45
CA ASN A 85 26.66 12.12 -11.24
C ASN A 85 27.97 11.66 -11.89
N GLU A 86 29.03 11.52 -11.09
CA GLU A 86 30.33 11.09 -11.60
C GLU A 86 31.07 10.18 -10.62
N GLY A 87 31.97 9.34 -11.14
CA GLY A 87 32.80 8.45 -10.32
C GLY A 87 33.96 7.83 -11.08
N THR A 88 35.00 7.46 -10.32
CA THR A 88 36.15 6.64 -10.75
C THR A 88 35.80 5.15 -10.73
N CYS A 89 36.65 4.28 -11.26
CA CYS A 89 36.44 2.82 -11.15
C CYS A 89 36.28 2.35 -9.69
N LEU A 90 37.05 2.94 -8.75
CA LEU A 90 36.94 2.63 -7.32
C LEU A 90 35.63 3.12 -6.71
N ASP A 91 35.22 4.36 -6.99
CA ASP A 91 33.95 4.93 -6.52
C ASP A 91 32.77 4.01 -6.90
N LEU A 92 32.76 3.58 -8.16
CA LEU A 92 31.69 2.78 -8.76
C LEU A 92 31.67 1.35 -8.21
N ALA A 93 32.84 0.73 -8.05
CA ALA A 93 32.94 -0.61 -7.46
C ALA A 93 32.48 -0.62 -5.98
N VAL A 94 32.88 0.40 -5.20
CA VAL A 94 32.46 0.58 -3.80
C VAL A 94 30.94 0.82 -3.70
N LEU A 95 30.40 1.69 -4.54
CA LEU A 95 28.96 1.94 -4.61
C LEU A 95 28.18 0.67 -4.97
N PHE A 96 28.63 -0.06 -5.99
CA PHE A 96 28.00 -1.29 -6.46
C PHE A 96 28.00 -2.36 -5.37
N CYS A 97 29.12 -2.55 -4.67
CA CYS A 97 29.20 -3.45 -3.51
C CYS A 97 28.23 -3.03 -2.40
N GLY A 98 28.12 -1.73 -2.12
CA GLY A 98 27.20 -1.20 -1.11
C GLY A 98 25.75 -1.52 -1.44
N ILE A 99 25.34 -1.30 -2.69
CA ILE A 99 24.00 -1.64 -3.18
C ILE A 99 23.76 -3.15 -3.16
N CYS A 100 24.74 -3.98 -3.55
CA CYS A 100 24.64 -5.44 -3.47
C CYS A 100 24.37 -5.91 -2.03
N LEU A 101 25.15 -5.45 -1.06
CA LEU A 101 24.92 -5.75 0.36
C LEU A 101 23.57 -5.24 0.85
N ALA A 102 23.21 -4.03 0.42
CA ALA A 102 21.95 -3.42 0.71
C ALA A 102 20.79 -4.17 0.03
N CYS A 103 21.05 -5.03 -0.96
CA CYS A 103 20.13 -5.94 -1.63
C CYS A 103 20.21 -7.40 -1.14
N ASP A 104 20.98 -7.68 -0.08
CA ASP A 104 21.20 -9.02 0.52
C ASP A 104 22.09 -9.97 -0.29
N LEU A 105 22.85 -9.43 -1.26
CA LEU A 105 23.87 -10.15 -2.02
C LEU A 105 25.24 -10.07 -1.31
N LEU A 106 26.16 -10.94 -1.71
CA LEU A 106 27.53 -11.03 -1.17
C LEU A 106 28.57 -10.58 -2.20
N PRO A 107 28.98 -9.30 -2.19
CA PRO A 107 29.99 -8.80 -3.11
C PRO A 107 31.43 -8.96 -2.58
N LEU A 108 32.34 -9.24 -3.50
CA LEU A 108 33.77 -9.03 -3.40
C LEU A 108 34.13 -7.69 -4.04
N LEU A 109 34.92 -6.88 -3.35
CA LEU A 109 35.60 -5.74 -3.95
C LEU A 109 36.99 -6.20 -4.40
N ILE A 110 37.35 -5.99 -5.67
CA ILE A 110 38.60 -6.47 -6.26
C ILE A 110 39.42 -5.26 -6.71
N ILE A 111 40.65 -5.17 -6.21
CA ILE A 111 41.59 -4.09 -6.51
C ILE A 111 42.73 -4.65 -7.37
N LEU A 112 42.85 -4.11 -8.58
CA LEU A 112 43.92 -4.39 -9.52
C LEU A 112 44.86 -3.19 -9.60
N GLU A 113 46.02 -3.38 -10.22
CA GLU A 113 46.90 -2.28 -10.56
C GLU A 113 46.22 -1.27 -11.49
N GLY A 114 45.89 -0.10 -10.95
CA GLY A 114 45.24 1.00 -11.69
C GLY A 114 43.77 0.74 -12.04
N HIS A 115 43.09 -0.21 -11.39
CA HIS A 115 41.66 -0.47 -11.65
C HIS A 115 40.95 -1.12 -10.46
N ALA A 116 39.63 -1.01 -10.41
CA ALA A 116 38.80 -1.67 -9.42
C ALA A 116 37.51 -2.19 -10.06
N LEU A 117 37.05 -3.35 -9.60
CA LEU A 117 35.79 -3.96 -10.04
C LEU A 117 35.14 -4.74 -8.89
N ALA A 118 33.93 -5.25 -9.11
CA ALA A 118 33.23 -6.07 -8.13
C ALA A 118 33.02 -7.49 -8.67
N ALA A 119 32.90 -8.47 -7.78
CA ALA A 119 32.32 -9.76 -8.12
C ALA A 119 31.23 -10.10 -7.11
N VAL A 120 30.20 -10.86 -7.47
CA VAL A 120 29.08 -11.16 -6.56
C VAL A 120 28.81 -12.64 -6.52
N SER A 121 28.58 -13.17 -5.31
CA SER A 121 28.29 -14.59 -5.13
C SER A 121 26.99 -14.98 -5.83
N MET A 122 27.05 -16.06 -6.59
CA MET A 122 25.93 -16.70 -7.27
C MET A 122 25.33 -17.87 -6.49
N LEU A 123 25.95 -18.24 -5.37
CA LEU A 123 25.56 -19.38 -4.56
C LEU A 123 24.93 -18.95 -3.23
N HIS A 124 25.39 -17.85 -2.64
CA HIS A 124 25.03 -17.49 -1.27
C HIS A 124 24.53 -16.06 -1.11
N GLN A 125 23.61 -15.90 -0.16
CA GLN A 125 23.10 -14.60 0.28
C GLN A 125 23.80 -14.10 1.53
N ARG A 126 23.69 -12.80 1.78
CA ARG A 126 24.23 -12.19 3.01
C ARG A 126 23.59 -12.75 4.28
N LYS A 127 22.32 -13.19 4.26
CA LYS A 127 21.70 -13.82 5.45
C LYS A 127 22.29 -15.19 5.78
N GLU A 128 22.72 -15.92 4.76
CA GLU A 128 23.30 -17.26 4.90
C GLU A 128 24.73 -17.19 5.46
N TRP A 129 25.33 -15.99 5.44
CA TRP A 129 26.63 -15.65 6.02
C TRP A 129 26.90 -16.27 7.41
N LYS A 130 25.91 -16.35 8.30
CA LYS A 130 26.13 -16.88 9.67
C LYS A 130 25.75 -18.35 9.84
N ASN A 131 24.88 -18.86 8.99
CA ASN A 131 24.16 -20.11 9.24
C ASN A 131 24.40 -21.17 8.16
N SER A 132 25.23 -20.92 7.15
CA SER A 132 25.53 -21.93 6.15
C SER A 132 26.37 -23.04 6.79
N THR A 133 25.81 -24.25 6.85
CA THR A 133 26.56 -25.50 7.09
C THR A 133 27.29 -25.99 5.83
N ASP A 134 27.37 -25.13 4.82
CA ASP A 134 27.95 -25.43 3.52
C ASP A 134 29.48 -25.39 3.59
N GLU A 135 30.10 -26.55 3.36
CA GLU A 135 31.55 -26.73 3.41
C GLU A 135 32.26 -25.90 2.33
N GLU A 136 31.66 -25.73 1.15
CA GLU A 136 32.23 -24.96 0.04
C GLU A 136 32.28 -23.48 0.40
N ARG A 137 31.20 -22.95 1.02
CA ARG A 137 31.19 -21.58 1.52
C ARG A 137 32.23 -21.37 2.62
N GLU A 138 32.36 -22.32 3.54
CA GLU A 138 33.34 -22.21 4.62
C GLU A 138 34.77 -22.18 4.06
N LYS A 139 35.06 -22.98 3.02
CA LYS A 139 36.35 -22.93 2.31
C LYS A 139 36.58 -21.57 1.67
N ALA A 140 35.61 -21.04 0.93
CA ALA A 140 35.73 -19.72 0.31
C ALA A 140 35.91 -18.60 1.35
N ARG A 141 35.22 -18.68 2.50
CA ARG A 141 35.37 -17.72 3.59
C ARG A 141 36.76 -17.73 4.18
N LYS A 142 37.35 -18.90 4.41
CA LYS A 142 38.68 -19.05 4.99
C LYS A 142 39.75 -18.31 4.19
N LEU A 143 39.59 -18.18 2.88
CA LEU A 143 40.50 -17.41 2.02
C LEU A 143 40.59 -15.92 2.42
N PHE A 144 39.52 -15.36 3.00
CA PHE A 144 39.45 -13.97 3.42
C PHE A 144 39.39 -13.80 4.94
N GLN A 145 39.45 -14.86 5.75
CA GLN A 145 39.22 -14.77 7.20
C GLN A 145 40.31 -13.97 7.93
N ASP A 146 41.57 -14.12 7.54
CA ASP A 146 42.68 -13.52 8.29
C ASP A 146 43.23 -12.25 7.65
N LYS A 147 43.14 -12.14 6.33
CA LYS A 147 43.66 -11.03 5.53
C LYS A 147 42.88 -10.87 4.21
N PRO A 148 43.01 -9.72 3.52
CA PRO A 148 42.55 -9.58 2.14
C PRO A 148 43.15 -10.69 1.26
N LEU A 149 42.37 -11.17 0.29
CA LEU A 149 42.84 -12.18 -0.65
C LEU A 149 43.78 -11.52 -1.66
N ASP A 150 45.06 -11.84 -1.59
CA ASP A 150 46.13 -11.32 -2.47
C ASP A 150 46.60 -12.35 -3.50
N ASN A 151 46.17 -13.61 -3.38
CA ASN A 151 46.52 -14.67 -4.32
C ASN A 151 45.60 -14.65 -5.55
N HIS A 152 46.21 -14.41 -6.72
CA HIS A 152 45.52 -14.32 -7.99
C HIS A 152 44.85 -15.64 -8.43
N GLU A 153 45.55 -16.77 -8.28
CA GLU A 153 45.04 -18.09 -8.69
C GLU A 153 43.81 -18.49 -7.87
N GLN A 154 43.82 -18.22 -6.56
CA GLN A 154 42.67 -18.48 -5.69
C GLN A 154 41.46 -17.61 -6.05
N LEU A 155 41.67 -16.33 -6.38
CA LEU A 155 40.58 -15.48 -6.87
C LEU A 155 40.06 -15.97 -8.22
N GLN A 156 40.95 -16.40 -9.12
CA GLN A 156 40.58 -16.90 -10.44
C GLN A 156 39.81 -18.23 -10.35
N GLU A 157 40.14 -19.10 -9.38
CA GLU A 157 39.39 -20.33 -9.08
C GLU A 157 37.93 -19.99 -8.70
N LEU A 158 37.72 -19.06 -7.77
CA LEU A 158 36.38 -18.61 -7.34
C LEU A 158 35.53 -18.04 -8.49
N ILE A 159 36.17 -17.38 -9.46
CA ILE A 159 35.49 -16.78 -10.61
C ILE A 159 35.22 -17.83 -11.70
N SER A 160 36.17 -18.75 -11.93
CA SER A 160 36.06 -19.77 -12.97
C SER A 160 35.13 -20.92 -12.61
N SER A 161 34.95 -21.22 -11.31
CA SER A 161 33.94 -22.17 -10.82
C SER A 161 32.51 -21.68 -11.05
N GLY A 162 32.32 -20.37 -11.23
CA GLY A 162 31.00 -19.73 -11.34
C GLY A 162 30.41 -19.29 -10.00
N ASP A 163 31.13 -19.50 -8.89
CA ASP A 163 30.67 -19.12 -7.55
C ASP A 163 30.51 -17.62 -7.42
N PHE A 164 31.35 -16.86 -8.13
CA PHE A 164 31.33 -15.41 -8.19
C PHE A 164 31.27 -14.90 -9.63
N LEU A 165 30.35 -13.98 -9.87
CA LEU A 165 30.19 -13.32 -11.16
C LEU A 165 30.93 -11.97 -11.13
N PRO A 166 32.03 -11.78 -11.87
CA PRO A 166 32.72 -10.50 -11.95
C PRO A 166 31.92 -9.52 -12.79
N ILE A 167 31.92 -8.24 -12.38
CA ILE A 167 31.20 -7.16 -13.04
C ILE A 167 32.13 -5.94 -13.14
N GLU A 168 32.39 -5.52 -14.38
CA GLU A 168 33.06 -4.26 -14.68
C GLU A 168 32.14 -3.07 -14.35
N CYS A 169 32.32 -2.48 -13.16
CA CYS A 169 31.45 -1.41 -12.66
C CYS A 169 31.54 -0.10 -13.46
N THR A 170 32.60 0.11 -14.24
CA THR A 170 32.63 1.26 -15.18
C THR A 170 31.69 1.06 -16.37
N GLY A 171 31.11 -0.12 -16.55
CA GLY A 171 30.18 -0.40 -17.64
C GLY A 171 28.85 0.36 -17.54
N PHE A 172 28.37 0.64 -16.32
CA PHE A 172 27.11 1.37 -16.11
C PHE A 172 27.27 2.90 -16.09
N VAL A 173 28.47 3.41 -16.40
CA VAL A 173 28.70 4.85 -16.55
C VAL A 173 28.97 5.22 -18.00
N SER A 174 28.59 6.43 -18.38
CA SER A 174 28.87 7.00 -19.69
C SER A 174 30.33 7.43 -19.78
N SER A 175 31.03 6.96 -20.80
CA SER A 175 32.38 7.43 -21.15
C SER A 175 32.59 7.32 -22.66
N PHE A 176 32.99 8.43 -23.28
CA PHE A 176 33.23 8.52 -24.73
C PHE A 176 34.71 8.56 -25.09
N SER A 177 35.55 9.19 -24.26
CA SER A 177 36.96 9.44 -24.58
C SER A 177 37.91 9.24 -23.40
N THR A 178 37.38 9.08 -22.19
CA THR A 178 38.20 8.96 -20.98
C THR A 178 38.73 7.55 -20.78
N LEU A 179 37.95 6.54 -21.18
CA LEU A 179 38.34 5.14 -21.12
C LEU A 179 38.92 4.70 -22.47
N SER A 180 40.06 4.02 -22.43
CA SER A 180 40.73 3.54 -23.63
C SER A 180 39.94 2.41 -24.29
N GLU A 181 39.70 2.52 -25.59
CA GLU A 181 39.04 1.48 -26.40
C GLU A 181 39.82 0.16 -26.47
N ASN A 182 41.09 0.14 -26.06
CA ASN A 182 41.94 -1.07 -26.04
C ASN A 182 41.94 -1.79 -24.69
N MET A 183 41.21 -1.25 -23.71
CA MET A 183 41.08 -1.82 -22.38
C MET A 183 39.71 -2.49 -22.24
N PRO A 184 39.57 -3.57 -21.44
CA PRO A 184 38.31 -4.32 -21.33
C PRO A 184 37.10 -3.43 -21.01
N GLU A 185 37.30 -2.43 -20.17
CA GLU A 185 36.29 -1.45 -19.80
C GLU A 185 35.87 -0.51 -20.94
N GLY A 186 36.68 -0.33 -21.98
CA GLY A 186 36.36 0.51 -23.15
C GLY A 186 35.77 -0.27 -24.33
N ILE A 187 36.08 -1.57 -24.43
CA ILE A 187 35.66 -2.42 -25.56
C ILE A 187 34.15 -2.71 -25.49
N GLY A 188 33.43 -2.44 -26.60
CA GLY A 188 32.03 -2.82 -26.77
C GLY A 188 31.03 -1.88 -26.09
N ARG A 189 31.41 -0.62 -25.87
CA ARG A 189 30.47 0.42 -25.40
C ARG A 189 29.47 0.80 -26.49
N THR A 190 28.23 1.09 -26.09
CA THR A 190 27.19 1.61 -26.98
C THR A 190 27.50 3.04 -27.41
N GLU A 191 26.73 3.57 -28.36
CA GLU A 191 26.79 4.98 -28.77
C GLU A 191 26.55 5.98 -27.62
N GLN A 192 25.98 5.55 -26.50
CA GLN A 192 25.81 6.37 -25.30
C GLN A 192 26.94 6.18 -24.28
N GLY A 193 27.96 5.39 -24.63
CA GLY A 193 29.16 5.16 -23.83
C GLY A 193 28.98 4.16 -22.68
N PHE A 194 28.02 3.23 -22.72
CA PHE A 194 27.79 2.21 -21.68
C PHE A 194 28.09 0.80 -22.18
N LEU A 195 28.42 -0.14 -21.29
CA LEU A 195 28.43 -1.58 -21.60
C LEU A 195 27.03 -2.20 -21.35
N SER A 196 26.69 -3.25 -22.11
CA SER A 196 25.60 -4.15 -21.71
C SER A 196 26.00 -4.94 -20.45
N PHE A 197 25.03 -5.54 -19.76
CA PHE A 197 25.32 -6.34 -18.56
C PHE A 197 26.23 -7.53 -18.89
N GLU A 198 25.95 -8.29 -19.97
CA GLU A 198 26.81 -9.37 -20.44
C GLU A 198 28.23 -8.90 -20.73
N ARG A 199 28.37 -7.79 -21.44
CA ARG A 199 29.68 -7.26 -21.80
C ARG A 199 30.45 -6.80 -20.56
N ALA A 200 29.77 -6.26 -19.55
CA ALA A 200 30.40 -5.90 -18.28
C ALA A 200 30.90 -7.13 -17.50
N ILE A 201 30.22 -8.27 -17.62
CA ILE A 201 30.68 -9.54 -17.04
C ILE A 201 31.95 -10.03 -17.75
N GLU A 202 31.92 -10.06 -19.08
CA GLU A 202 33.07 -10.47 -19.89
C GLU A 202 34.28 -9.55 -19.66
N ALA A 203 34.06 -8.24 -19.66
CA ALA A 203 35.10 -7.26 -19.33
C ALA A 203 35.69 -7.53 -17.95
N GLY A 204 34.86 -7.82 -16.94
CA GLY A 204 35.32 -8.20 -15.60
C GLY A 204 36.23 -9.43 -15.60
N LYS A 205 35.91 -10.46 -16.40
CA LYS A 205 36.78 -11.64 -16.58
C LYS A 205 38.09 -11.30 -17.30
N GLU A 206 38.03 -10.48 -18.34
CA GLU A 206 39.20 -10.03 -19.09
C GLU A 206 40.16 -9.20 -18.21
N GLN A 207 39.64 -8.37 -17.30
CA GLN A 207 40.47 -7.61 -16.37
C GLN A 207 41.35 -8.50 -15.52
N LEU A 208 40.78 -9.58 -14.98
CA LEU A 208 41.49 -10.52 -14.13
C LEU A 208 42.60 -11.25 -14.89
N ASN A 209 42.39 -11.55 -16.17
CA ASN A 209 43.35 -12.30 -16.98
C ASN A 209 44.42 -11.41 -17.65
N ARG A 210 44.41 -10.09 -17.43
CA ARG A 210 45.30 -9.15 -18.13
C ARG A 210 46.65 -9.04 -17.42
N SER A 211 47.73 -9.38 -18.12
CA SER A 211 49.10 -9.34 -17.59
C SER A 211 49.55 -7.96 -17.04
N GLY A 212 49.00 -6.87 -17.58
CA GLY A 212 49.29 -5.50 -17.16
C GLY A 212 48.51 -5.00 -15.93
N ARG A 213 47.56 -5.79 -15.39
CA ARG A 213 46.74 -5.42 -14.23
C ARG A 213 46.80 -6.50 -13.16
N LYS A 214 47.91 -6.53 -12.42
CA LYS A 214 48.09 -7.52 -11.34
C LYS A 214 47.08 -7.30 -10.22
N LEU A 215 46.57 -8.38 -9.64
CA LEU A 215 45.80 -8.33 -8.40
C LEU A 215 46.65 -7.70 -7.30
N LYS A 216 46.11 -6.68 -6.62
CA LYS A 216 46.68 -6.15 -5.39
C LYS A 216 46.06 -6.88 -4.20
N PHE A 217 44.74 -6.84 -4.09
CA PHE A 217 43.98 -7.60 -3.10
C PHE A 217 42.48 -7.65 -3.45
N SER A 218 41.74 -8.52 -2.77
CA SER A 218 40.28 -8.58 -2.80
C SER A 218 39.70 -8.69 -1.39
N LEU A 219 38.52 -8.09 -1.19
CA LEU A 219 37.80 -8.06 0.07
C LEU A 219 36.42 -8.69 -0.09
N ASP A 220 36.11 -9.75 0.68
CA ASP A 220 34.72 -10.14 0.94
C ASP A 220 34.13 -9.12 1.92
N ILE A 221 33.22 -8.27 1.44
CA ILE A 221 32.77 -7.14 2.25
C ILE A 221 31.96 -7.61 3.47
N ALA A 222 31.22 -8.72 3.36
CA ALA A 222 30.52 -9.27 4.51
C ALA A 222 31.51 -9.76 5.58
N ILE A 223 32.64 -10.38 5.20
CA ILE A 223 33.72 -10.73 6.13
C ILE A 223 34.26 -9.48 6.81
N THR A 224 34.62 -8.46 6.03
CA THR A 224 35.25 -7.26 6.60
C THR A 224 34.32 -6.54 7.59
N HIS A 225 33.03 -6.41 7.29
CA HIS A 225 32.08 -5.74 8.17
C HIS A 225 31.67 -6.60 9.36
N GLU A 226 31.42 -7.89 9.14
CA GLU A 226 30.80 -8.75 10.16
C GLU A 226 31.80 -9.54 11.00
N TYR A 227 32.90 -10.01 10.40
CA TYR A 227 33.95 -10.77 11.08
C TYR A 227 35.06 -9.84 11.59
N TRP A 228 35.67 -9.03 10.72
CA TRP A 228 36.72 -8.09 11.13
C TRP A 228 36.20 -6.85 11.88
N LYS A 229 34.88 -6.68 11.95
CA LYS A 229 34.20 -5.56 12.65
C LYS A 229 34.59 -4.18 12.11
N ILE A 230 34.95 -4.09 10.83
CA ILE A 230 35.22 -2.82 10.18
C ILE A 230 33.89 -2.11 9.97
N LYS A 231 33.66 -1.05 10.74
CA LYS A 231 32.43 -0.28 10.68
C LYS A 231 32.39 0.54 9.39
N PRO A 232 31.30 0.45 8.60
CA PRO A 232 31.06 1.38 7.51
C PRO A 232 31.10 2.82 8.02
N LEU A 233 31.59 3.72 7.18
CA LEU A 233 31.53 5.15 7.45
C LEU A 233 30.06 5.53 7.64
N THR A 234 29.76 6.08 8.82
CA THR A 234 28.45 6.68 9.03
C THR A 234 28.43 7.96 8.23
N ILE A 235 27.72 7.97 7.11
CA ILE A 235 27.40 9.24 6.46
C ILE A 235 26.50 9.98 7.43
N GLN A 236 27.07 10.92 8.18
CA GLN A 236 26.29 12.01 8.71
C GLN A 236 25.81 12.76 7.48
N TYR A 237 24.62 12.41 6.99
CA TYR A 237 23.87 13.33 6.18
C TYR A 237 23.90 14.61 6.99
N SER A 238 24.47 15.68 6.43
CA SER A 238 24.28 16.99 7.01
C SER A 238 22.78 17.22 6.94
N GLU A 239 22.08 16.80 7.99
CA GLU A 239 20.76 17.28 8.33
C GLU A 239 20.93 18.78 8.22
N THR A 240 20.36 19.38 7.19
CA THR A 240 20.21 20.81 7.08
C THR A 240 19.78 21.28 8.46
N LYS A 241 20.67 22.02 9.16
CA LYS A 241 20.55 22.38 10.58
C LYS A 241 19.07 22.60 10.95
N ASN A 242 18.45 21.59 11.55
CA ASN A 242 17.11 21.72 12.10
C ASN A 242 16.95 20.76 13.27
N ILE A 243 16.94 21.39 14.45
CA ILE A 243 16.06 21.10 15.57
C ILE A 243 16.00 19.62 15.96
N LYS A 244 16.67 19.30 17.08
CA LYS A 244 16.57 18.04 17.83
C LYS A 244 15.13 17.48 17.77
N SER A 245 14.90 16.54 16.87
CA SER A 245 13.68 15.75 16.85
C SER A 245 13.83 14.59 17.85
N PRO A 246 12.76 14.15 18.53
CA PRO A 246 12.87 13.19 19.62
C PRO A 246 13.36 11.83 19.10
N SER A 247 14.06 11.10 19.98
CA SER A 247 14.70 9.78 19.83
C SER A 247 13.85 8.62 19.27
N ILE A 248 12.63 8.89 18.82
CA ILE A 248 11.67 7.93 18.27
C ILE A 248 12.13 7.38 16.91
N TYR A 249 12.83 8.18 16.09
CA TYR A 249 13.22 7.77 14.73
C TYR A 249 14.34 6.71 14.66
N LYS A 250 15.15 6.53 15.72
CA LYS A 250 16.18 5.47 15.78
C LYS A 250 15.61 4.08 16.10
N ALA A 251 14.41 3.99 16.67
CA ALA A 251 13.78 2.72 17.04
C ALA A 251 12.89 2.15 15.92
N LEU A 252 12.36 3.00 15.02
CA LEU A 252 11.43 2.60 13.96
C LEU A 252 11.97 1.50 13.02
N PRO A 253 13.19 1.60 12.45
CA PRO A 253 13.66 0.62 11.46
C PRO A 253 13.88 -0.78 12.04
N LYS A 254 14.26 -0.87 13.33
CA LYS A 254 14.39 -2.14 14.06
C LYS A 254 13.03 -2.75 14.42
N LEU A 255 12.04 -1.92 14.74
CA LEU A 255 10.67 -2.37 15.01
C LEU A 255 10.00 -2.88 13.71
N PHE A 256 10.14 -2.15 12.59
CA PHE A 256 9.58 -2.56 11.29
C PHE A 256 10.20 -3.86 10.72
N ARG A 257 11.47 -4.18 11.04
CA ARG A 257 12.15 -5.41 10.56
C ARG A 257 11.65 -6.70 11.19
N VAL A 258 11.26 -6.69 12.47
CA VAL A 258 10.73 -7.88 13.16
C VAL A 258 9.24 -8.07 12.86
N LEU A 259 8.55 -7.00 12.45
CA LEU A 259 7.13 -7.00 12.16
C LEU A 259 6.79 -7.63 10.79
N ASN A 260 7.56 -7.36 9.73
CA ASN A 260 7.06 -7.60 8.37
C ASN A 260 6.95 -9.06 7.86
N ARG A 261 7.71 -10.04 8.38
CA ARG A 261 7.67 -11.43 7.83
C ARG A 261 6.50 -12.25 8.36
N ASP A 262 6.27 -12.20 9.66
CA ASP A 262 5.15 -12.87 10.30
C ASP A 262 3.82 -12.13 10.02
N GLU A 263 3.86 -10.81 9.87
CA GLU A 263 2.66 -10.01 9.70
C GLU A 263 2.06 -10.14 8.30
N LEU A 264 2.87 -10.33 7.26
CA LEU A 264 2.38 -10.54 5.89
C LEU A 264 1.79 -11.94 5.69
N SER A 265 2.41 -13.00 6.25
CA SER A 265 1.84 -14.35 6.21
C SER A 265 0.54 -14.42 7.05
N ARG A 266 0.51 -13.73 8.19
CA ARG A 266 -0.70 -13.60 9.02
C ARG A 266 -1.77 -12.75 8.36
N GLN A 267 -1.43 -11.69 7.62
CA GLN A 267 -2.40 -10.92 6.81
C GLN A 267 -3.01 -11.78 5.71
N LYS A 268 -2.20 -12.60 5.01
CA LYS A 268 -2.72 -13.57 4.02
C LYS A 268 -3.65 -14.61 4.67
N ASN A 269 -3.28 -15.12 5.85
CA ASN A 269 -4.12 -16.08 6.58
C ASN A 269 -5.39 -15.44 7.14
N LEU A 270 -5.33 -14.19 7.60
CA LEU A 270 -6.51 -13.44 8.04
C LEU A 270 -7.44 -13.15 6.85
N PHE A 271 -6.90 -12.72 5.72
CA PHE A 271 -7.69 -12.51 4.50
C PHE A 271 -8.39 -13.80 4.05
N ARG A 272 -7.68 -14.94 4.08
CA ARG A 272 -8.29 -16.25 3.85
C ARG A 272 -9.40 -16.54 4.86
N SER A 273 -9.20 -16.24 6.14
CA SER A 273 -10.20 -16.45 7.18
C SER A 273 -11.44 -15.57 6.98
N ILE A 274 -11.26 -14.30 6.61
CA ILE A 274 -12.34 -13.36 6.28
C ILE A 274 -13.11 -13.84 5.05
N LEU A 275 -12.42 -14.31 4.01
CA LEU A 275 -13.05 -14.92 2.83
C LEU A 275 -13.88 -16.14 3.20
N ILE A 276 -13.34 -17.03 4.05
CA ILE A 276 -14.04 -18.23 4.51
C ILE A 276 -15.28 -17.86 5.34
N ILE A 277 -15.15 -16.95 6.32
CA ILE A 277 -16.28 -16.49 7.15
C ILE A 277 -17.35 -15.84 6.26
N GLY A 278 -16.93 -14.99 5.33
CA GLY A 278 -17.81 -14.36 4.35
C GLY A 278 -18.55 -15.38 3.49
N PHE A 279 -17.84 -16.39 2.99
CA PHE A 279 -18.44 -17.47 2.20
C PHE A 279 -19.41 -18.33 3.02
N ILE A 280 -19.11 -18.60 4.29
CA ILE A 280 -20.02 -19.29 5.21
C ILE A 280 -21.29 -18.45 5.43
N CYS A 281 -21.15 -17.15 5.69
CA CYS A 281 -22.29 -16.23 5.83
C CYS A 281 -23.13 -16.19 4.56
N PHE A 282 -22.48 -16.22 3.38
CA PHE A 282 -23.16 -16.30 2.09
C PHE A 282 -24.00 -17.59 1.96
N ILE A 283 -23.40 -18.75 2.24
CA ILE A 283 -24.10 -20.04 2.18
C ILE A 283 -25.27 -20.05 3.14
N LEU A 284 -25.07 -19.61 4.39
CA LEU A 284 -26.12 -19.57 5.40
C LEU A 284 -27.26 -18.64 4.99
N SER A 285 -26.95 -17.42 4.50
CA SER A 285 -27.96 -16.49 4.01
C SER A 285 -28.74 -17.10 2.84
N THR A 286 -28.04 -17.70 1.87
CA THR A 286 -28.68 -18.35 0.71
C THR A 286 -29.56 -19.53 1.14
N ALA A 287 -29.10 -20.36 2.07
CA ALA A 287 -29.87 -21.48 2.60
C ALA A 287 -31.13 -21.01 3.34
N PHE A 288 -31.04 -19.94 4.15
CA PHE A 288 -32.22 -19.38 4.81
C PHE A 288 -33.21 -18.77 3.81
N ASN A 289 -32.75 -18.19 2.71
CA ASN A 289 -33.63 -17.74 1.63
C ASN A 289 -34.33 -18.90 0.93
N ILE A 290 -33.62 -19.99 0.63
CA ILE A 290 -34.20 -21.20 0.02
C ILE A 290 -35.20 -21.87 0.98
N LEU A 291 -34.89 -21.97 2.28
CA LEU A 291 -35.82 -22.53 3.27
C LEU A 291 -37.05 -21.65 3.49
N SER A 292 -36.88 -20.33 3.46
CA SER A 292 -38.01 -19.38 3.44
C SER A 292 -38.87 -19.59 2.19
N TYR A 293 -38.25 -19.92 1.06
CA TYR A 293 -38.93 -20.21 -0.19
C TYR A 293 -39.70 -21.53 -0.18
N ASP A 294 -39.11 -22.65 0.23
CA ASP A 294 -39.83 -23.93 0.32
C ASP A 294 -41.07 -23.81 1.20
N PHE A 295 -40.99 -22.95 2.22
CA PHE A 295 -42.15 -22.58 3.02
C PHE A 295 -43.15 -21.70 2.24
N LEU A 296 -42.71 -20.67 1.52
CA LEU A 296 -43.53 -19.79 0.70
C LEU A 296 -44.11 -20.43 -0.58
N SER A 297 -43.58 -21.56 -1.06
CA SER A 297 -44.09 -22.28 -2.23
C SER A 297 -45.10 -23.36 -1.84
N SER A 298 -45.06 -23.84 -0.59
CA SER A 298 -46.01 -24.80 -0.04
C SER A 298 -47.45 -24.26 -0.03
N ASP A 299 -48.45 -25.14 -0.08
CA ASP A 299 -49.87 -24.76 -0.01
C ASP A 299 -50.22 -23.97 1.28
N TYR A 300 -49.35 -24.01 2.28
CA TYR A 300 -49.44 -23.23 3.52
C TYR A 300 -49.13 -21.73 3.34
N SER A 301 -48.74 -21.26 2.15
CA SER A 301 -48.46 -19.83 1.88
C SER A 301 -49.55 -19.11 1.09
N ARG A 302 -50.65 -19.80 0.75
CA ARG A 302 -51.75 -19.26 -0.09
C ARG A 302 -52.16 -17.82 0.24
N PRO A 303 -52.32 -17.43 1.52
CA PRO A 303 -52.71 -16.06 1.88
C PRO A 303 -51.68 -15.00 1.46
N TRP A 304 -50.39 -15.33 1.42
CA TRP A 304 -49.32 -14.45 0.93
C TRP A 304 -49.34 -14.32 -0.61
N ARG A 305 -49.61 -15.42 -1.33
CA ARG A 305 -49.73 -15.43 -2.80
C ARG A 305 -50.96 -14.67 -3.28
N GLU A 306 -52.08 -14.75 -2.56
CA GLU A 306 -53.31 -14.01 -2.88
C GLU A 306 -53.17 -12.50 -2.65
N TRP A 307 -52.25 -12.07 -1.77
CA TRP A 307 -51.95 -10.66 -1.48
C TRP A 307 -51.05 -9.96 -2.51
N HIS A 308 -50.23 -10.73 -3.24
CA HIS A 308 -49.42 -10.23 -4.35
C HIS A 308 -50.04 -10.68 -5.67
N PRO A 309 -51.01 -9.93 -6.24
CA PRO A 309 -51.61 -10.31 -7.51
C PRO A 309 -50.52 -10.46 -8.57
N ILE A 310 -50.65 -11.51 -9.38
CA ILE A 310 -49.74 -11.85 -10.48
C ILE A 310 -49.44 -10.58 -11.28
N ARG A 311 -48.18 -10.12 -11.23
CA ARG A 311 -47.73 -8.97 -12.01
C ARG A 311 -47.37 -9.46 -13.41
N TYR A 312 -48.20 -9.14 -14.39
CA TYR A 312 -47.87 -9.34 -15.80
C TYR A 312 -46.89 -8.24 -16.25
N ILE A 313 -45.70 -8.64 -16.73
CA ILE A 313 -44.80 -7.75 -17.47
C ILE A 313 -44.94 -8.14 -18.95
N GLY A 314 -45.82 -7.45 -19.68
CA GLY A 314 -46.19 -7.82 -21.04
C GLY A 314 -47.04 -9.10 -21.10
N SER A 315 -46.79 -9.98 -22.06
CA SER A 315 -47.50 -11.26 -22.24
C SER A 315 -46.87 -12.46 -21.51
N ILE A 316 -45.76 -12.24 -20.79
CA ILE A 316 -45.05 -13.31 -20.10
C ILE A 316 -45.62 -13.40 -18.69
N GLU A 317 -46.30 -14.52 -18.42
CA GLU A 317 -46.71 -14.92 -17.08
C GLU A 317 -45.47 -15.41 -16.33
N ILE A 318 -44.68 -14.46 -15.84
CA ILE A 318 -43.63 -14.77 -14.87
C ILE A 318 -44.36 -15.09 -13.59
N ASN A 319 -44.22 -16.32 -13.09
CA ASN A 319 -44.64 -16.65 -11.74
C ASN A 319 -43.91 -15.66 -10.82
N ALA A 320 -44.60 -14.62 -10.33
CA ALA A 320 -43.99 -13.47 -9.65
C ALA A 320 -43.04 -13.91 -8.53
N VAL A 321 -43.41 -15.02 -7.89
CA VAL A 321 -42.63 -15.75 -6.89
C VAL A 321 -41.20 -16.08 -7.37
N TRP A 322 -41.01 -16.63 -8.58
CA TRP A 322 -39.68 -16.97 -9.10
C TRP A 322 -38.82 -15.75 -9.43
N GLY A 323 -39.45 -14.68 -9.92
CA GLY A 323 -38.77 -13.41 -10.18
C GLY A 323 -38.21 -12.81 -8.90
N ASP A 324 -39.02 -12.76 -7.84
CA ASP A 324 -38.61 -12.23 -6.54
C ASP A 324 -37.46 -13.05 -5.94
N ILE A 325 -37.50 -14.38 -6.02
CA ILE A 325 -36.44 -15.26 -5.47
C ILE A 325 -35.11 -15.11 -6.20
N ILE A 326 -35.14 -15.06 -7.54
CA ILE A 326 -33.92 -14.89 -8.33
C ILE A 326 -33.29 -13.54 -7.99
N ILE A 327 -34.09 -12.49 -7.83
CA ILE A 327 -33.64 -11.17 -7.38
C ILE A 327 -33.05 -11.25 -5.97
N GLU A 328 -33.70 -11.93 -5.02
CA GLU A 328 -33.23 -12.14 -3.64
C GLU A 328 -31.89 -12.88 -3.57
N ILE A 329 -31.71 -13.94 -4.37
CA ILE A 329 -30.46 -14.72 -4.42
C ILE A 329 -29.33 -13.90 -5.04
N ILE A 330 -29.57 -13.28 -6.21
CA ILE A 330 -28.59 -12.40 -6.86
C ILE A 330 -28.17 -11.27 -5.91
N ARG A 331 -29.12 -10.73 -5.14
CA ARG A 331 -28.85 -9.66 -4.19
C ARG A 331 -28.03 -10.12 -2.99
N ASN A 332 -28.26 -11.31 -2.44
CA ASN A 332 -27.45 -11.88 -1.36
C ASN A 332 -26.02 -12.17 -1.78
N ILE A 333 -25.85 -12.65 -3.01
CA ILE A 333 -24.54 -12.81 -3.65
C ILE A 333 -23.83 -11.45 -3.68
N LEU A 334 -24.50 -10.40 -4.16
CA LEU A 334 -23.91 -9.05 -4.26
C LEU A 334 -23.58 -8.43 -2.89
N LEU A 335 -24.46 -8.57 -1.88
CA LEU A 335 -24.21 -8.07 -0.53
C LEU A 335 -23.03 -8.77 0.14
N THR A 336 -22.96 -10.10 0.01
CA THR A 336 -21.90 -10.85 0.68
C THR A 336 -20.57 -10.70 -0.04
N ILE A 337 -20.54 -10.79 -1.38
CA ILE A 337 -19.34 -10.51 -2.17
C ILE A 337 -18.89 -9.07 -1.93
N GLY A 338 -19.83 -8.12 -1.93
CA GLY A 338 -19.56 -6.71 -1.67
C GLY A 338 -18.92 -6.47 -0.32
N ALA A 339 -19.48 -7.04 0.76
CA ALA A 339 -18.94 -6.93 2.11
C ALA A 339 -17.57 -7.58 2.26
N VAL A 340 -17.39 -8.79 1.73
CA VAL A 340 -16.13 -9.53 1.77
C VAL A 340 -15.05 -8.81 0.96
N PHE A 341 -15.42 -8.26 -0.20
CA PHE A 341 -14.53 -7.43 -1.00
C PHE A 341 -14.17 -6.12 -0.27
N LEU A 342 -15.14 -5.47 0.38
CA LEU A 342 -14.90 -4.23 1.12
C LEU A 342 -13.92 -4.47 2.28
N ILE A 343 -14.23 -5.46 3.13
CA ILE A 343 -13.41 -5.80 4.30
C ILE A 343 -12.05 -6.33 3.86
N GLY A 344 -12.03 -7.21 2.85
CA GLY A 344 -10.84 -7.93 2.44
C GLY A 344 -9.91 -7.17 1.51
N LYS A 345 -10.41 -6.21 0.70
CA LYS A 345 -9.57 -5.46 -0.25
C LYS A 345 -9.35 -4.02 0.18
N VAL A 346 -10.41 -3.34 0.67
CA VAL A 346 -10.33 -1.91 1.01
C VAL A 346 -9.78 -1.74 2.42
N PHE A 347 -10.27 -2.54 3.38
CA PHE A 347 -9.93 -2.38 4.81
C PHE A 347 -9.09 -3.51 5.40
N ILE A 348 -8.31 -4.24 4.59
CA ILE A 348 -7.58 -5.43 5.09
C ILE A 348 -6.65 -5.08 6.27
N TYR A 349 -6.00 -3.92 6.20
CA TYR A 349 -5.05 -3.47 7.21
C TYR A 349 -5.77 -3.00 8.48
N GLU A 350 -6.83 -2.22 8.33
CA GLU A 350 -7.65 -1.71 9.41
C GLU A 350 -8.42 -2.82 10.12
N THR A 351 -8.93 -3.79 9.37
CA THR A 351 -9.57 -5.01 9.89
C THR A 351 -8.56 -5.81 10.70
N PHE A 352 -7.33 -5.96 10.19
CA PHE A 352 -6.25 -6.63 10.92
C PHE A 352 -5.92 -5.91 12.24
N LEU A 353 -5.81 -4.58 12.22
CA LEU A 353 -5.57 -3.79 13.43
C LEU A 353 -6.72 -3.87 14.43
N PHE A 354 -7.96 -3.78 13.93
CA PHE A 354 -9.17 -3.86 14.74
C PHE A 354 -9.29 -5.22 15.44
N LEU A 355 -9.08 -6.32 14.71
CA LEU A 355 -9.22 -7.68 15.24
C LEU A 355 -8.09 -8.08 16.19
N ARG A 356 -6.88 -7.51 16.04
CA ARG A 356 -5.70 -8.02 16.75
C ARG A 356 -5.55 -7.50 18.20
N LEU A 357 -6.39 -6.59 18.70
CA LEU A 357 -6.26 -6.00 20.07
C LEU A 357 -4.81 -5.63 20.42
N ARG A 358 -4.01 -5.25 19.42
CA ARG A 358 -2.59 -4.96 19.61
C ARG A 358 -2.50 -3.71 20.45
N GLN A 359 -1.63 -3.67 21.48
CA GLN A 359 -1.36 -2.47 22.29
C GLN A 359 -1.13 -1.27 21.36
N PRO A 360 -2.16 -0.45 21.14
CA PRO A 360 -2.03 0.78 20.40
C PRO A 360 -1.09 1.70 21.18
N SER A 361 -0.51 2.70 20.53
CA SER A 361 0.13 3.77 21.29
C SER A 361 -0.87 4.33 22.32
N VAL A 362 -0.41 4.87 23.45
CA VAL A 362 -1.28 5.26 24.59
C VAL A 362 -2.48 6.13 24.18
N ASN A 363 -2.37 6.90 23.09
CA ASN A 363 -3.45 7.72 22.55
C ASN A 363 -4.43 6.95 21.64
N GLU A 364 -3.96 5.94 20.91
CA GLU A 364 -4.80 5.06 20.09
C GLU A 364 -5.62 4.09 20.98
N ILE A 365 -5.16 3.78 22.21
CA ILE A 365 -5.90 2.96 23.20
C ILE A 365 -7.25 3.59 23.55
N LYS A 366 -7.28 4.90 23.80
CA LYS A 366 -8.51 5.59 24.20
C LYS A 366 -9.55 5.58 23.08
N LEU A 367 -9.10 5.75 21.83
CA LEU A 367 -9.97 5.71 20.67
C LEU A 367 -10.52 4.29 20.44
N LEU A 368 -9.65 3.27 20.50
CA LEU A 368 -10.02 1.87 20.29
C LEU A 368 -10.98 1.38 21.39
N ASN A 369 -10.74 1.73 22.65
CA ASN A 369 -11.64 1.40 23.76
C ASN A 369 -13.02 2.06 23.59
N CYS A 370 -13.05 3.30 23.09
CA CYS A 370 -14.31 3.99 22.79
C CYS A 370 -15.09 3.24 21.70
N PHE A 371 -14.41 2.79 20.64
CA PHE A 371 -15.02 1.98 19.58
C PHE A 371 -15.52 0.63 20.07
N TYR A 372 -14.77 -0.04 20.95
CA TYR A 372 -15.19 -1.32 21.49
C TYR A 372 -16.44 -1.16 22.35
N VAL A 373 -16.46 -0.14 23.23
CA VAL A 373 -17.64 0.16 24.07
C VAL A 373 -18.84 0.54 23.21
N ILE A 374 -18.68 1.43 22.23
CA ILE A 374 -19.77 1.84 21.32
C ILE A 374 -20.23 0.66 20.46
N GLY A 375 -19.31 -0.11 19.89
CA GLY A 375 -19.62 -1.26 19.04
C GLY A 375 -20.33 -2.38 19.81
N THR A 376 -19.85 -2.72 21.00
CA THR A 376 -20.51 -3.69 21.89
C THR A 376 -21.87 -3.17 22.36
N PHE A 377 -21.99 -1.88 22.67
CA PHE A 377 -23.27 -1.27 23.04
C PHE A 377 -24.28 -1.32 21.89
N LEU A 378 -23.87 -0.95 20.67
CA LEU A 378 -24.70 -1.03 19.46
C LEU A 378 -25.09 -2.48 19.14
N LEU A 379 -24.17 -3.42 19.32
CA LEU A 379 -24.44 -4.85 19.16
C LEU A 379 -25.49 -5.33 20.17
N ILE A 380 -25.36 -4.97 21.45
CA ILE A 380 -26.31 -5.32 22.50
C ILE A 380 -27.69 -4.70 22.21
N LEU A 381 -27.74 -3.41 21.84
CA LEU A 381 -28.98 -2.75 21.44
C LEU A 381 -29.62 -3.40 20.22
N ALA A 382 -28.82 -3.80 19.23
CA ALA A 382 -29.31 -4.48 18.03
C ALA A 382 -29.86 -5.87 18.38
N VAL A 383 -29.15 -6.66 19.19
CA VAL A 383 -29.60 -7.99 19.64
C VAL A 383 -30.87 -7.89 20.49
N LEU A 384 -30.90 -6.98 21.47
CA LEU A 384 -32.06 -6.78 22.34
C LEU A 384 -33.24 -6.18 21.57
N GLY A 385 -33.00 -5.19 20.71
CA GLY A 385 -34.01 -4.57 19.87
C GLY A 385 -34.63 -5.56 18.89
N ILE A 386 -33.81 -6.36 18.21
CA ILE A 386 -34.29 -7.41 17.30
C ILE A 386 -35.04 -8.47 18.11
N GLY A 387 -34.46 -8.95 19.21
CA GLY A 387 -35.07 -9.99 20.03
C GLY A 387 -36.45 -9.56 20.55
N ILE A 388 -36.52 -8.43 21.25
CA ILE A 388 -37.76 -7.95 21.87
C ILE A 388 -38.78 -7.57 20.79
N TYR A 389 -38.38 -6.84 19.74
CA TYR A 389 -39.32 -6.40 18.72
C TYR A 389 -39.87 -7.58 17.91
N HIS A 390 -39.00 -8.49 17.45
CA HIS A 390 -39.44 -9.56 16.56
C HIS A 390 -40.07 -10.76 17.30
N PHE A 391 -39.65 -11.07 18.53
CA PHE A 391 -40.25 -12.18 19.26
C PHE A 391 -41.54 -11.78 20.00
N ASP A 392 -41.62 -10.54 20.51
CA ASP A 392 -42.76 -10.12 21.34
C ASP A 392 -43.66 -9.08 20.65
N PHE A 393 -43.11 -8.04 20.03
CA PHE A 393 -43.91 -6.88 19.63
C PHE A 393 -44.57 -7.02 18.26
N ALA A 394 -43.82 -7.43 17.25
CA ALA A 394 -44.28 -7.52 15.87
C ALA A 394 -45.37 -8.58 15.64
N PRO A 395 -45.32 -9.78 16.25
CA PRO A 395 -46.43 -10.73 16.17
C PRO A 395 -47.73 -10.13 16.72
N ASN A 396 -47.64 -9.37 17.81
CA ASN A 396 -48.78 -8.70 18.44
C ASN A 396 -49.31 -7.54 17.59
N GLU A 397 -48.45 -6.74 16.97
CA GLU A 397 -48.85 -5.68 16.01
C GLU A 397 -49.52 -6.27 14.76
N LEU A 398 -48.97 -7.35 14.19
CA LEU A 398 -49.58 -8.08 13.08
C LEU A 398 -50.97 -8.60 13.44
N MET A 399 -51.12 -9.20 14.64
CA MET A 399 -52.41 -9.65 15.14
C MET A 399 -53.42 -8.51 15.31
N LYS A 400 -52.99 -7.34 15.81
CA LYS A 400 -53.86 -6.16 15.94
C LYS A 400 -54.30 -5.60 14.60
N LYS A 401 -53.39 -5.58 13.62
CA LYS A 401 -53.64 -5.00 12.29
C LYS A 401 -54.54 -5.90 11.44
N TYR A 402 -54.53 -7.21 11.68
CA TYR A 402 -55.32 -8.18 10.91
C TYR A 402 -56.06 -9.18 11.81
N PRO A 403 -57.05 -8.72 12.58
CA PRO A 403 -57.75 -9.55 13.56
C PRO A 403 -58.52 -10.72 12.91
N GLN A 404 -58.84 -10.65 11.63
CA GLN A 404 -59.55 -11.71 10.92
C GLN A 404 -58.76 -13.02 10.74
N TYR A 405 -57.43 -13.01 10.93
CA TYR A 405 -56.56 -14.20 10.78
C TYR A 405 -56.10 -14.80 12.12
N ILE A 406 -56.76 -14.44 13.23
CA ILE A 406 -56.39 -14.87 14.60
C ILE A 406 -56.57 -16.38 14.84
N ASN A 407 -57.30 -17.11 13.98
CA ASN A 407 -57.44 -18.55 14.13
C ASN A 407 -56.06 -19.23 13.99
N MET A 408 -55.56 -19.81 15.08
CA MET A 408 -54.14 -20.11 15.35
C MET A 408 -53.37 -20.93 14.29
N ASN A 409 -54.06 -21.60 13.35
CA ASN A 409 -53.41 -22.36 12.29
C ASN A 409 -52.89 -21.47 11.14
N ASP A 410 -53.57 -20.35 10.83
CA ASP A 410 -53.14 -19.44 9.77
C ASP A 410 -52.04 -18.49 10.26
N PHE A 411 -52.08 -18.10 11.54
CA PHE A 411 -51.03 -17.25 12.13
C PHE A 411 -49.64 -17.92 12.11
N LYS A 412 -49.57 -19.26 12.27
CA LYS A 412 -48.32 -20.01 12.11
C LYS A 412 -47.72 -19.84 10.71
N GLN A 413 -48.56 -19.71 9.68
CA GLN A 413 -48.13 -19.50 8.29
C GLN A 413 -47.46 -18.12 8.10
N TYR A 414 -47.86 -17.10 8.86
CA TYR A 414 -47.21 -15.78 8.84
C TYR A 414 -45.97 -15.70 9.74
N TYR A 415 -45.97 -16.45 10.84
CA TYR A 415 -44.93 -16.39 11.86
C TYR A 415 -43.61 -17.05 11.45
N TYR A 416 -43.65 -18.13 10.66
CA TYR A 416 -42.43 -18.82 10.22
C TYR A 416 -41.58 -18.02 9.22
N PRO A 417 -42.13 -17.43 8.14
CA PRO A 417 -41.36 -16.55 7.25
C PRO A 417 -40.75 -15.37 8.01
N TYR A 418 -41.48 -14.83 8.99
CA TYR A 418 -41.00 -13.75 9.84
C TYR A 418 -39.78 -14.17 10.69
N ARG A 419 -39.76 -15.40 11.23
CA ARG A 419 -38.58 -15.93 11.96
C ARG A 419 -37.36 -16.11 11.06
N TYR A 420 -37.54 -16.54 9.82
CA TYR A 420 -36.41 -16.65 8.89
C TYR A 420 -35.90 -15.27 8.47
N TYR A 421 -36.80 -14.30 8.28
CA TYR A 421 -36.44 -12.90 8.04
C TYR A 421 -35.61 -12.31 9.20
N VAL A 422 -35.95 -12.65 10.46
CA VAL A 422 -35.14 -12.23 11.63
C VAL A 422 -33.69 -12.69 11.52
N LEU A 423 -33.46 -13.97 11.21
CA LEU A 423 -32.09 -14.49 11.06
C LEU A 423 -31.37 -13.83 9.88
N TYR A 424 -32.08 -13.61 8.78
CA TYR A 424 -31.55 -12.92 7.62
C TYR A 424 -31.11 -11.48 7.95
N SER A 425 -32.00 -10.67 8.53
CA SER A 425 -31.71 -9.30 8.94
C SER A 425 -30.62 -9.25 10.01
N PHE A 426 -30.61 -10.21 10.93
CA PHE A 426 -29.53 -10.35 11.91
C PHE A 426 -28.17 -10.53 11.24
N ILE A 427 -28.05 -11.45 10.29
CA ILE A 427 -26.79 -11.67 9.57
C ILE A 427 -26.37 -10.41 8.81
N ASN A 428 -27.26 -9.83 8.02
CA ASN A 428 -26.90 -8.70 7.16
C ASN A 428 -26.57 -7.42 7.94
N ILE A 429 -27.25 -7.18 9.05
CA ILE A 429 -27.10 -5.93 9.78
C ILE A 429 -26.06 -6.09 10.89
N ILE A 430 -26.18 -7.15 11.70
CA ILE A 430 -25.31 -7.33 12.86
C ILE A 430 -23.97 -7.93 12.47
N ILE A 431 -23.95 -8.96 11.61
CA ILE A 431 -22.70 -9.63 11.27
C ILE A 431 -21.96 -8.87 10.17
N ILE A 432 -22.68 -8.28 9.23
CA ILE A 432 -22.08 -7.62 8.07
C ILE A 432 -22.08 -6.08 8.22
N GLY A 433 -23.25 -5.47 8.41
CA GLY A 433 -23.41 -4.01 8.39
C GLY A 433 -22.64 -3.29 9.49
N ILE A 434 -22.87 -3.65 10.76
CA ILE A 434 -22.25 -2.99 11.92
C ILE A 434 -20.72 -3.11 11.88
N PRO A 435 -20.10 -4.30 11.69
CA PRO A 435 -18.65 -4.41 11.62
C PRO A 435 -18.06 -3.63 10.46
N THR A 436 -18.68 -3.67 9.29
CA THR A 436 -18.25 -2.89 8.11
C THR A 436 -18.27 -1.40 8.41
N PHE A 437 -19.32 -0.92 9.07
CA PHE A 437 -19.42 0.47 9.51
C PHE A 437 -18.35 0.84 10.53
N LEU A 438 -18.15 0.03 11.57
CA LEU A 438 -17.17 0.31 12.63
C LEU A 438 -15.73 0.33 12.07
N ILE A 439 -15.41 -0.59 11.17
CA ILE A 439 -14.11 -0.62 10.47
C ILE A 439 -13.93 0.63 9.61
N THR A 440 -14.96 1.00 8.85
CA THR A 440 -14.95 2.21 8.00
C THR A 440 -14.76 3.47 8.86
N LEU A 441 -15.47 3.55 10.00
CA LEU A 441 -15.39 4.69 10.92
C LEU A 441 -14.01 4.75 11.62
N TYR A 442 -13.45 3.59 12.01
CA TYR A 442 -12.08 3.52 12.54
C TYR A 442 -11.05 4.00 11.51
N ALA A 443 -11.15 3.53 10.26
CA ALA A 443 -10.30 3.98 9.16
C ALA A 443 -10.40 5.50 8.95
N ALA A 444 -11.63 6.03 8.94
CA ALA A 444 -11.92 7.45 8.87
C ALA A 444 -11.21 8.26 9.95
N LEU A 445 -11.38 7.89 11.22
CA LEU A 445 -10.77 8.61 12.32
C LEU A 445 -9.23 8.52 12.30
N ASN A 446 -8.68 7.35 11.96
CA ASN A 446 -7.23 7.19 11.82
C ASN A 446 -6.66 8.10 10.72
N ASN A 447 -7.33 8.18 9.58
CA ASN A 447 -6.88 9.02 8.49
C ASN A 447 -7.11 10.52 8.77
N ILE A 448 -8.17 10.91 9.48
CA ILE A 448 -8.32 12.28 10.01
C ILE A 448 -7.16 12.63 10.94
N TYR A 449 -6.75 11.70 11.81
CA TYR A 449 -5.60 11.89 12.69
C TYR A 449 -4.29 12.07 11.90
N LYS A 450 -4.08 11.28 10.83
CA LYS A 450 -2.94 11.47 9.91
C LYS A 450 -2.98 12.86 9.26
N ILE A 451 -4.13 13.31 8.74
CA ILE A 451 -4.29 14.66 8.18
C ILE A 451 -3.97 15.71 9.24
N TYR A 452 -4.44 15.55 10.48
CA TYR A 452 -4.13 16.48 11.56
C TYR A 452 -2.61 16.57 11.82
N LYS A 453 -1.91 15.44 11.78
CA LYS A 453 -0.44 15.42 11.89
C LYS A 453 0.23 16.12 10.72
N ILE A 454 -0.25 15.89 9.49
CA ILE A 454 0.23 16.58 8.29
C ILE A 454 -0.05 18.09 8.40
N LYS A 455 -1.22 18.51 8.90
CA LYS A 455 -1.55 19.91 9.16
C LYS A 455 -0.53 20.56 10.09
N LYS A 456 -0.20 19.87 11.20
CA LYS A 456 0.79 20.34 12.16
C LYS A 456 2.17 20.45 11.51
N PHE A 457 2.58 19.44 10.75
CA PHE A 457 3.83 19.48 10.00
C PHE A 457 3.87 20.62 8.98
N PHE A 458 2.81 20.79 8.18
CA PHE A 458 2.70 21.85 7.19
C PHE A 458 2.75 23.24 7.85
N SER A 459 2.13 23.41 9.01
CA SER A 459 2.24 24.66 9.77
C SER A 459 3.67 24.93 10.26
N ILE A 460 4.42 23.89 10.66
CA ILE A 460 5.83 24.01 11.05
C ILE A 460 6.69 24.39 9.84
N VAL A 461 6.48 23.73 8.70
CA VAL A 461 7.19 24.01 7.44
C VAL A 461 6.93 25.45 7.01
N LEU A 462 5.66 25.87 6.92
CA LEU A 462 5.30 27.24 6.58
C LEU A 462 5.94 28.28 7.53
N ASN A 463 5.98 27.99 8.83
CA ASN A 463 6.61 28.86 9.82
C ASN A 463 8.15 28.90 9.68
N SER A 464 8.80 27.77 9.42
CA SER A 464 10.26 27.69 9.24
C SER A 464 10.74 28.39 7.97
N ILE A 465 9.90 28.43 6.94
CA ILE A 465 10.27 29.08 5.68
C ILE A 465 10.03 30.60 5.78
N ARG A 466 9.07 31.05 6.61
CA ARG A 466 8.81 32.48 6.88
C ARG A 466 10.00 33.22 7.50
N SER A 467 10.96 32.51 8.10
CA SER A 467 12.15 33.11 8.72
C SER A 467 13.37 33.25 7.80
N ASN A 468 13.31 32.80 6.53
CA ASN A 468 14.40 32.97 5.57
C ASN A 468 13.84 33.48 4.24
N GLU A 469 13.97 34.79 4.00
CA GLU A 469 13.62 35.41 2.71
C GLU A 469 14.61 34.99 1.61
N GLN A 470 14.11 34.76 0.39
CA GLN A 470 14.85 34.56 -0.87
C GLN A 470 15.34 33.16 -1.25
N ASP A 471 14.44 32.17 -1.41
CA ASP A 471 14.84 30.95 -2.14
C ASP A 471 13.73 30.45 -3.08
N LEU A 472 14.01 30.42 -4.39
CA LEU A 472 13.12 29.89 -5.42
C LEU A 472 12.87 28.39 -5.24
N ASP A 473 13.83 27.66 -4.65
CA ASP A 473 13.71 26.22 -4.37
C ASP A 473 12.62 25.91 -3.33
N LYS A 474 12.25 26.89 -2.50
CA LYS A 474 11.15 26.76 -1.53
C LYS A 474 9.78 26.69 -2.20
N CYS A 475 9.59 27.42 -3.30
CA CYS A 475 8.33 27.41 -4.04
C CYS A 475 8.02 26.00 -4.56
N GLU A 476 9.01 25.34 -5.17
CA GLU A 476 8.85 24.00 -5.71
C GLU A 476 8.68 22.96 -4.59
N SER A 477 9.44 23.09 -3.50
CA SER A 477 9.26 22.23 -2.33
C SER A 477 7.85 22.34 -1.73
N VAL A 478 7.27 23.54 -1.65
CA VAL A 478 5.91 23.75 -1.14
C VAL A 478 4.87 23.16 -2.10
N LYS A 479 5.03 23.35 -3.42
CA LYS A 479 4.16 22.73 -4.44
C LYS A 479 4.20 21.21 -4.35
N ASN A 480 5.39 20.60 -4.29
CA ASN A 480 5.56 19.15 -4.20
C ASN A 480 4.91 18.58 -2.94
N LYS A 481 5.06 19.26 -1.79
CA LYS A 481 4.39 18.84 -0.55
C LYS A 481 2.89 19.03 -0.59
N PHE A 482 2.39 20.04 -1.28
CA PHE A 482 0.95 20.18 -1.52
C PHE A 482 0.43 19.07 -2.45
N GLN A 483 1.15 18.71 -3.51
CA GLN A 483 0.79 17.61 -4.40
C GLN A 483 0.76 16.27 -3.66
N GLU A 484 1.74 16.01 -2.79
CA GLU A 484 1.74 14.82 -1.90
C GLU A 484 0.50 14.82 -0.99
N LEU A 485 0.15 15.96 -0.38
CA LEU A 485 -1.09 16.08 0.40
C LEU A 485 -2.33 15.82 -0.46
N ASN A 486 -2.40 16.39 -1.67
CA ASN A 486 -3.54 16.22 -2.57
C ASN A 486 -3.72 14.75 -2.98
N SER A 487 -2.63 14.06 -3.34
CA SER A 487 -2.65 12.64 -3.66
C SER A 487 -3.15 11.79 -2.48
N ASN A 488 -2.67 12.06 -1.26
CA ASN A 488 -3.14 11.38 -0.06
C ASN A 488 -4.63 11.64 0.23
N LEU A 489 -5.10 12.87 0.03
CA LEU A 489 -6.52 13.22 0.22
C LEU A 489 -7.39 12.52 -0.82
N LEU A 490 -6.96 12.48 -2.09
CA LEU A 490 -7.67 11.79 -3.16
C LEU A 490 -7.78 10.28 -2.89
N GLU A 491 -6.68 9.66 -2.43
CA GLU A 491 -6.67 8.26 -2.01
C GLU A 491 -7.67 8.01 -0.88
N MET A 492 -7.69 8.88 0.14
CA MET A 492 -8.67 8.81 1.22
C MET A 492 -10.11 8.93 0.71
N PHE A 493 -10.40 9.86 -0.19
CA PHE A 493 -11.73 9.99 -0.80
C PHE A 493 -12.15 8.72 -1.53
N ASN A 494 -11.26 8.15 -2.34
CA ASN A 494 -11.51 6.89 -3.04
C ASN A 494 -11.80 5.76 -2.04
N HIS A 495 -11.04 5.71 -0.94
CA HIS A 495 -11.18 4.72 0.11
C HIS A 495 -12.57 4.74 0.78
N TYR A 496 -13.17 5.92 1.00
CA TYR A 496 -14.51 6.03 1.62
C TYR A 496 -15.68 6.00 0.65
N SER A 497 -15.43 6.19 -0.64
CA SER A 497 -16.49 6.16 -1.66
C SER A 497 -17.17 4.80 -1.77
N ILE A 498 -16.40 3.72 -1.62
CA ILE A 498 -16.86 2.35 -1.75
C ILE A 498 -17.79 1.96 -0.58
N PRO A 499 -17.46 2.25 0.70
CA PRO A 499 -18.40 2.10 1.81
C PRO A 499 -19.71 2.85 1.63
N VAL A 500 -19.66 4.09 1.11
CA VAL A 500 -20.88 4.87 0.88
C VAL A 500 -21.76 4.20 -0.18
N LEU A 501 -21.17 3.71 -1.27
CA LEU A 501 -21.88 2.92 -2.28
C LEU A 501 -22.52 1.68 -1.66
N PHE A 502 -21.74 0.93 -0.87
CA PHE A 502 -22.20 -0.29 -0.22
C PHE A 502 -23.35 -0.02 0.75
N MET A 503 -23.22 0.96 1.64
CA MET A 503 -24.27 1.33 2.58
C MET A 503 -25.51 1.86 1.87
N THR A 504 -25.35 2.60 0.77
CA THR A 504 -26.48 3.07 -0.04
C THR A 504 -27.24 1.89 -0.64
N LEU A 505 -26.52 0.89 -1.17
CA LEU A 505 -27.12 -0.36 -1.64
C LEU A 505 -27.89 -1.07 -0.51
N VAL A 506 -27.30 -1.17 0.68
CA VAL A 506 -27.96 -1.78 1.86
C VAL A 506 -29.23 -1.02 2.27
N ILE A 507 -29.20 0.32 2.32
CA ILE A 507 -30.36 1.14 2.66
C ILE A 507 -31.49 0.93 1.68
N THR A 508 -31.16 1.04 0.39
CA THR A 508 -32.13 0.87 -0.70
C THR A 508 -32.81 -0.48 -0.61
N PHE A 509 -32.00 -1.48 -0.29
CA PHE A 509 -32.45 -2.83 -0.08
C PHE A 509 -33.43 -2.92 1.11
N GLU A 510 -33.02 -2.52 2.31
CA GLU A 510 -33.86 -2.61 3.50
C GLU A 510 -35.15 -1.79 3.38
N TYR A 511 -35.08 -0.61 2.75
CA TYR A 511 -36.24 0.23 2.52
C TYR A 511 -37.26 -0.44 1.59
N THR A 512 -36.79 -1.01 0.48
CA THR A 512 -37.65 -1.70 -0.49
C THR A 512 -38.28 -2.93 0.13
N LEU A 513 -37.51 -3.70 0.91
CA LEU A 513 -38.00 -4.89 1.59
C LEU A 513 -38.94 -4.55 2.74
N ALA A 514 -38.68 -3.48 3.51
CA ALA A 514 -39.56 -3.00 4.57
C ALA A 514 -40.96 -2.65 4.02
N LYS A 515 -41.00 -1.98 2.85
CA LYS A 515 -42.25 -1.69 2.14
C LYS A 515 -43.03 -2.96 1.76
N ILE A 516 -42.33 -4.02 1.34
CA ILE A 516 -42.96 -5.27 0.90
C ILE A 516 -43.39 -6.15 2.09
N THR A 517 -42.56 -6.23 3.14
CA THR A 517 -42.77 -7.13 4.29
C THR A 517 -43.57 -6.52 5.43
N LEU A 518 -44.03 -5.27 5.29
CA LEU A 518 -44.85 -4.54 6.28
C LEU A 518 -44.21 -4.44 7.68
N SER A 519 -42.89 -4.58 7.79
CA SER A 519 -42.21 -4.57 9.08
C SER A 519 -41.68 -3.17 9.40
N ASN A 520 -42.22 -2.53 10.44
CA ASN A 520 -41.65 -1.26 10.95
C ASN A 520 -40.19 -1.42 11.38
N SER A 521 -39.74 -2.65 11.65
CA SER A 521 -38.33 -2.99 11.88
C SER A 521 -37.43 -2.62 10.71
N GLY A 522 -37.85 -2.90 9.47
CA GLY A 522 -37.06 -2.55 8.28
C GLY A 522 -36.95 -1.03 8.08
N GLU A 523 -37.99 -0.27 8.46
CA GLU A 523 -37.96 1.19 8.44
C GLU A 523 -36.98 1.75 9.48
N ILE A 524 -37.01 1.23 10.72
CA ILE A 524 -36.05 1.62 11.78
C ILE A 524 -34.61 1.35 11.32
N TRP A 525 -34.35 0.21 10.70
CA TRP A 525 -33.03 -0.11 10.16
C TRP A 525 -32.59 0.80 9.03
N THR A 526 -33.52 1.15 8.15
CA THR A 526 -33.31 2.14 7.10
C THR A 526 -32.84 3.48 7.71
N TRP A 527 -33.53 3.96 8.75
CA TRP A 527 -33.15 5.18 9.47
C TRP A 527 -31.78 5.11 10.14
N ILE A 528 -31.46 3.99 10.79
CA ILE A 528 -30.14 3.76 11.38
C ILE A 528 -29.06 3.86 10.29
N CYS A 529 -29.23 3.13 9.19
CA CYS A 529 -28.29 3.14 8.08
C CYS A 529 -28.15 4.54 7.45
N TYR A 530 -29.24 5.32 7.33
CA TYR A 530 -29.16 6.73 6.90
C TYR A 530 -28.29 7.57 7.84
N GLY A 531 -28.44 7.40 9.17
CA GLY A 531 -27.59 8.04 10.15
C GLY A 531 -26.10 7.70 9.97
N LEU A 532 -25.80 6.43 9.68
CA LEU A 532 -24.44 5.97 9.41
C LEU A 532 -23.86 6.60 8.12
N ILE A 533 -24.65 6.67 7.04
CA ILE A 533 -24.22 7.35 5.80
C ILE A 533 -23.98 8.84 6.06
N LEU A 534 -24.86 9.52 6.78
CA LEU A 534 -24.69 10.94 7.11
C LEU A 534 -23.38 11.19 7.87
N LEU A 535 -22.98 10.29 8.77
CA LEU A 535 -21.69 10.39 9.45
C LEU A 535 -20.51 10.24 8.49
N ILE A 536 -20.57 9.30 7.54
CA ILE A 536 -19.53 9.13 6.52
C ILE A 536 -19.47 10.36 5.59
N LEU A 537 -20.62 10.89 5.18
CA LEU A 537 -20.71 12.12 4.40
C LEU A 537 -20.19 13.34 5.17
N LEU A 538 -20.40 13.41 6.48
CA LEU A 538 -19.82 14.44 7.34
C LEU A 538 -18.28 14.34 7.35
N ILE A 539 -17.73 13.13 7.47
CA ILE A 539 -16.27 12.90 7.36
C ILE A 539 -15.75 13.38 6.01
N ILE A 540 -16.40 12.97 4.92
CA ILE A 540 -16.06 13.39 3.56
C ILE A 540 -16.09 14.93 3.44
N SER A 541 -17.11 15.56 4.00
CA SER A 541 -17.27 17.02 4.04
C SER A 541 -16.15 17.71 4.83
N ILE A 542 -15.72 17.11 5.95
CA ILE A 542 -14.57 17.59 6.72
C ILE A 542 -13.29 17.51 5.89
N ILE A 543 -13.05 16.41 5.17
CA ILE A 543 -11.88 16.26 4.31
C ILE A 543 -11.89 17.32 3.21
N TYR A 544 -13.04 17.56 2.58
CA TYR A 544 -13.21 18.61 1.58
C TYR A 544 -12.94 20.01 2.14
N PHE A 545 -13.48 20.32 3.32
CA PHE A 545 -13.23 21.59 4.00
C PHE A 545 -11.74 21.77 4.35
N LEU A 546 -11.06 20.70 4.77
CA LEU A 546 -9.63 20.73 5.04
C LEU A 546 -8.84 20.99 3.75
N TYR A 547 -9.15 20.31 2.65
CA TYR A 547 -8.52 20.54 1.35
C TYR A 547 -8.62 22.01 0.93
N GLY A 548 -9.84 22.58 0.92
CA GLY A 548 -10.04 23.98 0.55
C GLY A 548 -9.23 24.95 1.42
N ASN A 549 -9.19 24.71 2.74
CA ASN A 549 -8.38 25.51 3.66
C ASN A 549 -6.88 25.41 3.37
N PHE A 550 -6.37 24.21 3.05
CA PHE A 550 -4.96 24.03 2.69
C PHE A 550 -4.62 24.71 1.38
N THR A 551 -5.48 24.60 0.36
CA THR A 551 -5.28 25.28 -0.93
C THR A 551 -5.19 26.80 -0.73
N ILE A 552 -6.13 27.39 0.03
CA ILE A 552 -6.13 28.83 0.31
C ILE A 552 -4.86 29.25 1.03
N LYS A 553 -4.45 28.52 2.08
CA LYS A 553 -3.23 28.83 2.84
C LYS A 553 -1.97 28.71 2.00
N THR A 554 -1.86 27.65 1.21
CA THR A 554 -0.71 27.41 0.32
C THR A 554 -0.63 28.49 -0.75
N ARG A 555 -1.77 28.87 -1.36
CA ARG A 555 -1.82 29.97 -2.33
C ARG A 555 -1.36 31.28 -1.71
N ASN A 556 -1.94 31.67 -0.56
CA ASN A 556 -1.58 32.92 0.12
C ASN A 556 -0.08 32.92 0.48
N TYR A 557 0.47 31.75 0.80
CA TYR A 557 1.89 31.58 1.06
C TYR A 557 2.75 31.73 -0.20
N LEU A 558 2.39 31.10 -1.32
CA LEU A 558 3.09 31.25 -2.60
C LEU A 558 3.14 32.72 -3.06
N VAL A 559 2.07 33.48 -2.81
CA VAL A 559 2.04 34.94 -3.02
C VAL A 559 3.05 35.66 -2.12
N GLN A 560 3.12 35.29 -0.83
CA GLN A 560 4.05 35.92 0.13
C GLN A 560 5.53 35.68 -0.23
N VAL A 561 5.89 34.49 -0.72
CA VAL A 561 7.28 34.17 -1.12
C VAL A 561 7.64 34.68 -2.51
N ARG A 562 6.77 35.50 -3.14
CA ARG A 562 6.98 36.10 -4.47
C ARG A 562 7.28 35.05 -5.55
N CYS A 563 6.57 33.93 -5.50
CA CYS A 563 6.58 32.96 -6.60
C CYS A 563 6.13 33.65 -7.90
N LYS A 564 6.59 33.21 -9.07
CA LYS A 564 6.22 33.83 -10.35
C LYS A 564 4.69 33.79 -10.53
N ASP A 565 4.11 34.85 -11.10
CA ASP A 565 2.65 34.94 -11.27
C ASP A 565 2.07 33.75 -12.07
N ASN A 566 2.80 33.27 -13.08
CA ASN A 566 2.42 32.07 -13.83
C ASN A 566 2.35 30.81 -12.95
N ASP A 567 3.25 30.66 -11.98
CA ASP A 567 3.24 29.53 -11.05
C ASP A 567 2.03 29.58 -10.10
N ILE A 568 1.68 30.77 -9.63
CA ILE A 568 0.53 30.99 -8.75
C ILE A 568 -0.77 30.75 -9.52
N TYR A 569 -0.85 31.23 -10.77
CA TYR A 569 -1.98 30.99 -11.66
C TYR A 569 -2.15 29.50 -11.95
N ASN A 570 -1.07 28.81 -12.34
CA ASN A 570 -1.08 27.37 -12.59
C ASN A 570 -1.50 26.59 -11.34
N PHE A 571 -0.96 26.94 -10.18
CA PHE A 571 -1.37 26.34 -8.91
C PHE A 571 -2.87 26.53 -8.64
N LYS A 572 -3.40 27.74 -8.82
CA LYS A 572 -4.83 28.05 -8.63
C LYS A 572 -5.71 27.27 -9.62
N HIS A 573 -5.29 27.17 -10.87
CA HIS A 573 -6.06 26.49 -11.91
C HIS A 573 -6.10 24.97 -11.68
N HIS A 574 -4.99 24.35 -11.27
CA HIS A 574 -4.92 22.90 -11.09
C HIS A 574 -5.43 22.43 -9.73
N ASN A 575 -5.34 23.25 -8.68
CA ASN A 575 -5.66 22.81 -7.32
C ASN A 575 -6.95 23.45 -6.76
N ASN A 576 -7.83 23.98 -7.61
CA ASN A 576 -9.12 24.47 -7.15
C ASN A 576 -10.08 23.33 -6.82
N THR A 577 -11.13 23.69 -6.10
CA THR A 577 -12.13 22.77 -5.60
C THR A 577 -12.90 22.04 -6.72
N THR A 578 -13.18 22.72 -7.83
CA THR A 578 -13.86 22.12 -8.99
C THR A 578 -13.01 21.03 -9.64
N GLN A 579 -11.72 21.28 -9.82
CA GLN A 579 -10.79 20.31 -10.35
C GLN A 579 -10.62 19.11 -9.41
N PHE A 580 -10.56 19.36 -8.10
CA PHE A 580 -10.52 18.28 -7.11
C PHE A 580 -11.77 17.40 -7.15
N ILE A 581 -12.97 17.98 -7.28
CA ILE A 581 -14.22 17.22 -7.50
C ILE A 581 -14.13 16.40 -8.79
N LYS A 582 -13.65 17.01 -9.87
CA LYS A 582 -13.47 16.33 -11.16
C LYS A 582 -12.51 15.14 -11.02
N ASP A 583 -11.42 15.30 -10.30
CA ASP A 583 -10.43 14.26 -10.05
C ASP A 583 -11.02 13.13 -9.20
N ILE A 584 -11.84 13.45 -8.18
CA ILE A 584 -12.59 12.44 -7.42
C ILE A 584 -13.54 11.66 -8.33
N LEU A 585 -14.34 12.35 -9.16
CA LEU A 585 -15.30 11.71 -10.05
C LEU A 585 -14.63 10.84 -11.12
N ASN A 586 -13.48 11.28 -11.63
CA ASN A 586 -12.72 10.55 -12.64
C ASN A 586 -12.01 9.31 -12.06
N ASN A 587 -11.44 9.44 -10.86
CA ASN A 587 -10.65 8.38 -10.24
C ASN A 587 -11.47 7.41 -9.38
N SER A 588 -12.68 7.81 -8.96
CA SER A 588 -13.56 6.95 -8.16
C SER A 588 -14.67 6.32 -9.01
N TYR A 589 -14.47 5.05 -9.37
CA TYR A 589 -15.56 4.27 -9.97
C TYR A 589 -16.73 4.07 -8.99
N GLY A 590 -16.43 3.94 -7.68
CA GLY A 590 -17.43 3.77 -6.63
C GLY A 590 -18.42 4.93 -6.52
N TYR A 591 -17.95 6.18 -6.60
CA TYR A 591 -18.84 7.35 -6.55
C TYR A 591 -19.77 7.44 -7.75
N ARG A 592 -19.26 7.17 -8.96
CA ARG A 592 -20.08 7.17 -10.18
C ARG A 592 -21.21 6.14 -10.06
N LEU A 593 -20.88 4.93 -9.61
CA LEU A 593 -21.89 3.91 -9.35
C LEU A 593 -22.86 4.31 -8.24
N ALA A 594 -22.40 4.93 -7.15
CA ALA A 594 -23.26 5.33 -6.04
C ALA A 594 -24.27 6.38 -6.48
N PHE A 595 -23.83 7.35 -7.27
CA PHE A 595 -24.67 8.40 -7.79
C PHE A 595 -25.69 7.87 -8.80
N ILE A 596 -25.26 6.99 -9.71
CA ILE A 596 -26.17 6.31 -10.64
C ILE A 596 -27.22 5.53 -9.85
N ASN A 597 -26.82 4.82 -8.80
CA ASN A 597 -27.74 4.05 -7.99
C ASN A 597 -28.75 4.94 -7.24
N LEU A 598 -28.28 5.97 -6.54
CA LEU A 598 -29.16 6.98 -5.90
C LEU A 598 -30.15 7.60 -6.89
N PHE A 599 -29.69 7.89 -8.10
CA PHE A 599 -30.53 8.43 -9.15
C PHE A 599 -31.59 7.42 -9.62
N ILE A 600 -31.21 6.15 -9.84
CA ILE A 600 -32.16 5.07 -10.17
C ILE A 600 -33.23 4.94 -9.08
N ILE A 601 -32.83 4.96 -7.81
CA ILE A 601 -33.74 4.86 -6.66
C ILE A 601 -34.71 6.04 -6.63
N PHE A 602 -34.19 7.25 -6.81
CA PHE A 602 -35.00 8.47 -6.85
C PHE A 602 -36.03 8.41 -7.99
N ILE A 603 -35.63 7.97 -9.18
CA ILE A 603 -36.54 7.76 -10.32
C ILE A 603 -37.58 6.69 -9.99
N PHE A 604 -37.18 5.58 -9.37
CA PHE A 604 -38.10 4.49 -9.00
C PHE A 604 -39.13 4.93 -7.96
N GLU A 605 -38.73 5.75 -6.98
CA GLU A 605 -39.65 6.36 -6.02
C GLU A 605 -40.59 7.37 -6.67
N ILE A 606 -40.10 8.21 -7.59
CA ILE A 606 -40.98 9.11 -8.37
C ILE A 606 -42.03 8.28 -9.13
N ILE A 607 -41.61 7.21 -9.80
CA ILE A 607 -42.51 6.33 -10.56
C ILE A 607 -43.49 5.62 -9.62
N ASN A 608 -43.07 5.07 -8.49
CA ASN A 608 -44.00 4.40 -7.56
C ASN A 608 -44.91 5.36 -6.81
N SER A 609 -44.44 6.58 -6.55
CA SER A 609 -45.27 7.66 -5.99
C SER A 609 -46.27 8.19 -7.01
N SER A 610 -46.25 7.77 -8.28
CA SER A 610 -47.23 8.19 -9.30
C SER A 610 -48.65 7.65 -9.09
N ASN A 611 -48.90 6.78 -8.10
CA ASN A 611 -50.25 6.63 -7.54
C ASN A 611 -50.78 7.95 -6.92
N MET A 612 -49.89 8.88 -6.55
CA MET A 612 -50.23 10.25 -6.16
C MET A 612 -50.59 11.12 -7.38
N VAL A 613 -50.09 10.81 -8.58
CA VAL A 613 -50.55 11.44 -9.84
C VAL A 613 -51.95 10.98 -10.17
N ASP A 614 -52.29 9.70 -9.97
CA ASP A 614 -53.68 9.22 -10.10
C ASP A 614 -54.62 9.77 -9.02
N ILE A 615 -54.13 10.08 -7.82
CA ILE A 615 -54.91 10.75 -6.75
C ILE A 615 -55.04 12.27 -6.99
N LEU A 616 -54.04 12.91 -7.60
CA LEU A 616 -54.05 14.33 -8.00
C LEU A 616 -54.80 14.57 -9.32
N LEU A 617 -54.99 13.55 -10.15
CA LEU A 617 -55.81 13.60 -11.37
C LEU A 617 -57.27 13.14 -11.13
N LYS A 618 -57.56 12.46 -10.01
CA LYS A 618 -58.91 12.06 -9.60
C LYS A 618 -59.62 13.05 -8.66
N ASN A 619 -58.88 13.95 -8.01
CA ASN A 619 -59.42 15.14 -7.34
C ASN A 619 -59.27 16.33 -8.27
#